data_AF-A0A7R9ZGY1-F1
#
_entry.id   AF-A0A7R9ZGY1-F1
#
_cell.length_a   1.000
_cell.length_b   1.000
_cell.length_c   1.000
_cell.angle_alpha   90.00
_cell.angle_beta   90.00
_cell.angle_gamma   90.00
#
_symmetry.space_group_name_H-M   'P 1'
#
loop_
_entity.id
_entity.type
_entity.pdbx_description
1 polymer ?
#
loop_
_entity_poly.entity_id
_entity_poly.type
_entity_poly.pdbx_seq_one_letter_code
_entity_poly.pdbx_strand_id
1 'polypeptide(L)'
;AHSTYEVQTLTIVALESLDELTPSEAINSGYRLRFGTETTHATTAGGEKGCLRWDGEATKVKEELEILRGIDAVDVTKEIVPRNPGVTGAGVRYHITFTGRNVRGNVIPIQVTDIG
;
A
#
# COMPACT_ATOMS: atom_id res chain seq x y z
N ALA A 1 27.18 7.48 3.49
CA ALA A 1 26.03 7.87 4.33
C ALA A 1 24.76 7.77 3.48
N HIS A 2 23.88 6.82 3.79
CA HIS A 2 22.55 6.77 3.19
C HIS A 2 21.68 7.79 3.93
N SER A 3 20.99 8.66 3.18
CA SER A 3 19.99 9.58 3.73
C SER A 3 18.64 8.88 3.67
N THR A 4 17.85 8.97 4.73
CA THR A 4 16.55 8.33 4.85
C THR A 4 15.48 9.39 5.14
N TYR A 5 14.23 9.05 4.86
CA TYR A 5 12.98 9.68 5.30
C TYR A 5 12.23 10.49 4.24
N GLU A 6 11.54 9.74 3.36
CA GLU A 6 10.26 10.19 2.84
C GLU A 6 9.18 9.17 3.25
N VAL A 7 8.13 9.65 3.91
CA VAL A 7 6.96 8.85 4.30
C VAL A 7 5.84 9.15 3.31
N GLN A 8 5.37 8.11 2.62
CA GLN A 8 4.18 8.18 1.78
C GLN A 8 3.04 7.40 2.44
N THR A 9 1.83 7.93 2.32
CA THR A 9 0.65 7.35 2.94
C THR A 9 -0.30 6.81 1.88
N LEU A 10 -0.71 5.56 2.05
CA LEU A 10 -1.77 4.91 1.29
C LEU A 10 -2.96 4.71 2.22
N THR A 11 -4.11 5.31 1.90
CA THR A 11 -5.35 5.11 2.67
C THR A 11 -6.39 4.42 1.80
N ILE A 12 -6.94 3.30 2.30
CA ILE A 12 -8.02 2.55 1.66
C ILE A 12 -9.18 2.50 2.66
N VAL A 13 -10.28 3.19 2.33
CA VAL A 13 -11.46 3.33 3.18
C VAL A 13 -12.72 3.21 2.33
N ALA A 14 -13.82 2.79 2.95
CA ALA A 14 -15.12 2.91 2.33
C ALA A 14 -15.48 4.39 2.09
N LEU A 15 -16.03 4.67 0.89
CA LEU A 15 -16.42 6.02 0.48
C LEU A 15 -17.61 6.54 1.31
N GLU A 16 -18.54 5.64 1.65
CA GLU A 16 -19.69 5.97 2.46
C GLU A 16 -19.38 5.80 3.95
N SER A 17 -19.70 6.82 4.74
CA SER A 17 -19.35 6.87 6.17
C SER A 17 -20.06 5.83 7.06
N LEU A 18 -21.05 5.12 6.50
CA LEU A 18 -21.78 4.07 7.20
C LEU A 18 -21.37 2.65 6.77
N ASP A 19 -20.49 2.55 5.78
CA ASP A 19 -20.06 1.27 5.25
C ASP A 19 -18.73 0.83 5.86
N GLU A 20 -18.54 -0.48 5.83
CA GLU A 20 -17.28 -1.13 6.11
C GLU A 20 -16.90 -1.94 4.87
N LEU A 21 -15.64 -1.84 4.46
CA LEU A 21 -15.14 -2.63 3.36
C LEU A 21 -15.24 -4.12 3.74
N THR A 22 -15.72 -4.93 2.81
CA THR A 22 -15.78 -6.38 3.03
C THR A 22 -14.36 -6.93 3.19
N PRO A 23 -14.04 -7.67 4.27
CA PRO A 23 -12.70 -8.23 4.47
C PRO A 23 -12.22 -9.01 3.25
N SER A 24 -10.94 -8.88 2.90
CA SER A 24 -10.42 -9.52 1.68
C SER A 24 -10.43 -11.05 1.72
N GLU A 25 -10.59 -11.63 2.91
CA GLU A 25 -10.77 -13.08 3.11
C GLU A 25 -12.17 -13.57 2.69
N ALA A 26 -13.18 -12.69 2.72
CA ALA A 26 -14.55 -13.02 2.32
C ALA A 26 -14.74 -12.83 0.81
N ILE A 27 -14.17 -11.76 0.25
CA ILE A 27 -14.16 -11.48 -1.19
C ILE A 27 -12.76 -11.02 -1.54
N ASN A 28 -12.05 -11.77 -2.38
CA ASN A 28 -10.75 -11.37 -2.90
C ASN A 28 -10.87 -9.99 -3.53
N SER A 29 -10.29 -9.01 -2.85
CA SER A 29 -10.28 -7.62 -3.26
C SER A 29 -8.91 -7.05 -2.93
N GLY A 30 -8.35 -6.36 -3.91
CA GLY A 30 -6.95 -5.99 -3.88
C GLY A 30 -6.59 -4.79 -4.73
N TYR A 31 -5.30 -4.51 -4.73
CA TYR A 31 -4.70 -3.42 -5.46
C TYR A 31 -3.27 -3.77 -5.84
N ARG A 32 -2.74 -3.09 -6.86
CA ARG A 32 -1.31 -3.07 -7.16
C ARG A 32 -0.72 -1.71 -6.82
N LEU A 33 0.53 -1.71 -6.40
CA LEU A 33 1.29 -0.46 -6.22
C LEU A 33 2.26 -0.29 -7.36
N ARG A 34 2.31 0.92 -7.90
CA ARG A 34 3.26 1.33 -8.91
C ARG A 34 4.23 2.35 -8.34
N PHE A 35 5.52 2.09 -8.51
CA PHE A 35 6.62 2.98 -8.15
C PHE A 35 7.45 3.28 -9.40
N GLY A 36 7.27 4.47 -9.97
CA GLY A 36 7.86 4.82 -11.26
C GLY A 36 7.34 3.94 -12.40
N THR A 37 8.19 3.10 -12.97
CA THR A 37 7.83 2.14 -14.04
C THR A 37 7.58 0.72 -13.53
N GLU A 38 7.90 0.45 -12.27
CA GLU A 38 7.74 -0.87 -11.66
C GLU A 38 6.37 -0.97 -11.00
N THR A 39 5.74 -2.13 -11.10
CA THR A 39 4.48 -2.45 -10.43
C THR A 39 4.69 -3.69 -9.58
N THR A 40 4.01 -3.79 -8.43
CA THR A 40 3.99 -5.00 -7.61
C THR A 40 3.62 -6.19 -8.48
N HIS A 41 4.32 -7.30 -8.29
CA HIS A 41 4.29 -8.42 -9.25
C HIS A 41 4.68 -9.77 -8.67
N ALA A 42 4.96 -9.94 -7.38
CA ALA A 42 5.34 -11.25 -6.85
C ALA A 42 4.17 -11.97 -6.16
N THR A 43 3.43 -11.28 -5.31
CA THR A 43 2.32 -11.85 -4.54
C THR A 43 1.09 -12.14 -5.40
N THR A 44 0.27 -13.11 -5.01
CA THR A 44 -1.07 -13.34 -5.59
C THR A 44 -2.15 -13.20 -4.53
N ALA A 45 -1.85 -12.54 -3.41
CA ALA A 45 -2.72 -12.49 -2.23
C ALA A 45 -4.10 -11.87 -2.51
N GLY A 46 -4.16 -10.89 -3.40
CA GLY A 46 -5.37 -10.23 -3.90
C GLY A 46 -5.94 -10.85 -5.17
N GLY A 47 -5.60 -12.11 -5.49
CA GLY A 47 -6.12 -12.86 -6.64
C GLY A 47 -5.10 -12.98 -7.78
N GLU A 48 -4.81 -11.87 -8.46
CA GLU A 48 -3.87 -11.84 -9.58
C GLU A 48 -2.43 -11.57 -9.14
N LYS A 49 -1.47 -11.91 -9.99
CA LYS A 49 -0.04 -11.65 -9.74
C LYS A 49 0.21 -10.15 -9.50
N GLY A 50 0.95 -9.82 -8.45
CA GLY A 50 1.17 -8.46 -7.96
C GLY A 50 0.05 -7.84 -7.13
N CYS A 51 -1.12 -8.46 -7.03
CA CYS A 51 -2.24 -7.89 -6.28
C CYS A 51 -2.07 -8.14 -4.78
N LEU A 52 -1.96 -7.05 -4.04
CA LEU A 52 -2.01 -7.01 -2.58
C LEU A 52 -3.47 -7.00 -2.13
N ARG A 53 -3.78 -7.64 -1.00
CA ARG A 53 -5.09 -7.52 -0.34
C ARG A 53 -5.30 -6.11 0.19
N TRP A 54 -6.51 -5.56 0.07
CA TRP A 54 -6.80 -4.19 0.53
C TRP A 54 -6.54 -4.00 2.03
N ASP A 55 -6.83 -5.01 2.85
CA ASP A 55 -6.60 -5.09 4.29
C ASP A 55 -5.42 -6.01 4.65
N GLY A 56 -4.50 -6.25 3.71
CA GLY A 56 -3.36 -7.15 3.91
C GLY A 56 -2.42 -6.71 5.05
N GLU A 57 -1.53 -7.60 5.46
CA GLU A 57 -0.49 -7.29 6.44
C GLU A 57 0.54 -6.30 5.88
N ALA A 58 1.05 -5.40 6.74
CA ALA A 58 2.09 -4.43 6.36
C ALA A 58 3.35 -5.12 5.80
N THR A 59 3.68 -6.31 6.34
CA THR A 59 4.81 -7.12 5.89
C THR A 59 4.68 -7.54 4.43
N LYS A 60 3.47 -7.81 3.94
CA LYS A 60 3.25 -8.17 2.52
C LYS A 60 3.43 -6.98 1.59
N VAL A 61 2.99 -5.79 2.01
CA VAL A 61 3.23 -4.55 1.27
C VAL A 61 4.74 -4.25 1.22
N LYS A 62 5.44 -4.40 2.35
CA LYS A 62 6.91 -4.26 2.42
C LYS A 62 7.62 -5.23 1.47
N GLU A 63 7.33 -6.53 1.56
CA GLU A 63 7.93 -7.56 0.72
C GLU A 63 7.75 -7.26 -0.78
N GLU A 64 6.56 -6.85 -1.21
CA GLU A 64 6.29 -6.49 -2.61
C GLU A 64 7.04 -5.23 -3.08
N LEU A 65 7.21 -4.23 -2.20
CA LEU A 65 7.89 -2.99 -2.56
C LEU A 65 9.42 -3.14 -2.54
N GLU A 66 9.97 -3.94 -1.62
CA GLU A 66 11.43 -4.15 -1.51
C GLU A 66 12.03 -4.88 -2.71
N ILE A 67 11.24 -5.64 -3.46
CA ILE A 67 11.70 -6.34 -4.67
C ILE A 67 11.67 -5.47 -5.93
N LEU A 68 11.06 -4.27 -5.88
CA LEU A 68 11.00 -3.39 -7.05
C LEU A 68 12.39 -2.79 -7.32
N ARG A 69 12.72 -2.63 -8.60
CA ARG A 69 14.04 -2.15 -9.00
C ARG A 69 14.28 -0.73 -8.49
N GLY A 70 15.40 -0.53 -7.80
CA GLY A 70 15.84 0.77 -7.33
C GLY A 70 15.41 1.12 -5.90
N ILE A 71 14.69 0.24 -5.24
CA ILE A 71 14.41 0.32 -3.80
C ILE A 71 15.47 -0.52 -3.08
N ASP A 72 16.17 0.06 -2.10
CA ASP A 72 17.17 -0.68 -1.32
C ASP A 72 16.55 -1.29 -0.04
N ALA A 73 15.66 -0.55 0.63
CA ALA A 73 14.87 -1.04 1.77
C ALA A 73 13.57 -0.25 1.92
N VAL A 74 12.53 -0.88 2.50
CA VAL A 74 11.24 -0.26 2.79
C VAL A 74 10.84 -0.58 4.22
N ASP A 75 10.30 0.40 4.93
CA ASP A 75 9.57 0.17 6.16
C ASP A 75 8.09 0.47 5.93
N VAL A 76 7.21 -0.42 6.39
CA VAL A 76 5.76 -0.23 6.25
C VAL A 76 5.11 -0.50 7.59
N THR A 77 4.30 0.46 8.04
CA THR A 77 3.39 0.26 9.17
C THR A 77 1.95 0.35 8.69
N LYS A 78 1.06 -0.36 9.37
CA LYS A 78 -0.38 -0.36 9.09
C LYS A 78 -1.14 0.17 10.30
N GLU A 79 -2.08 1.05 10.03
CA GLU A 79 -3.00 1.65 10.97
C GLU A 79 -4.43 1.27 10.57
N ILE A 80 -5.26 0.87 11.53
CA ILE A 80 -6.70 0.70 11.29
C ILE A 80 -7.34 2.08 11.34
N VAL A 81 -8.05 2.44 10.27
CA VAL A 81 -8.81 3.69 10.20
C VAL A 81 -10.22 3.40 10.70
N PRO A 82 -10.63 3.91 11.87
CA PRO A 82 -11.98 3.71 12.36
C PRO A 82 -12.98 4.48 11.49
N ARG A 83 -14.23 4.04 11.54
CA ARG A 83 -15.35 4.77 10.93
C ARG A 83 -15.40 6.22 11.44
N ASN A 84 -15.58 7.17 10.53
CA ASN A 84 -15.82 8.57 10.86
C ASN A 84 -17.16 9.04 10.26
N PRO A 85 -18.25 9.07 11.06
CA PRO A 85 -19.57 9.44 10.58
C PRO A 85 -19.58 10.80 9.86
N GLY A 86 -20.11 10.81 8.63
CA GLY A 86 -20.17 12.01 7.78
C GLY A 86 -18.89 12.34 6.99
N VAL A 87 -17.82 11.55 7.11
CA VAL A 87 -16.55 11.80 6.39
C VAL A 87 -16.09 10.56 5.60
N THR A 88 -15.83 9.43 6.25
CA THR A 88 -15.35 8.19 5.60
C THR A 88 -15.77 6.96 6.40
N GLY A 89 -15.97 5.82 5.71
CA GLY A 89 -16.17 4.54 6.36
C GLY A 89 -14.88 3.99 6.97
N ALA A 90 -14.94 2.79 7.56
CA ALA A 90 -13.77 2.14 8.14
C ALA A 90 -12.81 1.62 7.06
N GLY A 91 -11.55 1.40 7.42
CA GLY A 91 -10.56 0.84 6.51
C GLY A 91 -9.17 0.77 7.11
N VAL A 92 -8.15 0.90 6.26
CA VAL A 92 -6.74 0.81 6.65
C VAL A 92 -5.92 1.93 6.03
N ARG A 93 -4.83 2.27 6.73
CA ARG A 93 -3.82 3.21 6.25
C ARG A 93 -2.45 2.59 6.38
N TYR A 94 -1.68 2.60 5.31
CA TYR A 94 -0.28 2.19 5.30
C TYR A 94 0.62 3.42 5.26
N HIS A 95 1.61 3.45 6.15
CA HIS A 95 2.69 4.44 6.14
C HIS A 95 3.95 3.77 5.64
N ILE A 96 4.45 4.23 4.50
CA ILE A 96 5.52 3.58 3.74
C ILE A 96 6.72 4.52 3.75
N THR A 97 7.85 4.04 4.26
CA THR A 97 9.12 4.77 4.28
C THR A 97 10.11 4.08 3.38
N PHE A 98 10.60 4.78 2.37
CA PHE A 98 11.64 4.24 1.49
C PHE A 98 13.04 4.61 1.97
N THR A 99 13.97 3.68 1.81
CA THR A 99 15.41 3.89 1.98
C THR A 99 16.13 3.40 0.73
N GLY A 100 17.04 4.22 0.20
CA GLY A 100 17.89 3.80 -0.90
C GLY A 100 18.46 4.93 -1.76
N ARG A 101 19.29 4.57 -2.74
CA ARG A 101 19.97 5.54 -3.61
C ARG A 101 19.03 6.26 -4.58
N ASN A 102 17.94 5.61 -5.03
CA ASN A 102 16.98 6.21 -5.96
C ASN A 102 15.83 6.97 -5.27
N VAL A 103 15.84 7.02 -3.93
CA VAL A 103 14.90 7.83 -3.14
C VAL A 103 15.58 9.03 -2.49
N ARG A 104 16.72 9.44 -3.04
CA ARG A 104 17.46 10.64 -2.61
C ARG A 104 16.94 11.86 -3.38
N GLY A 105 16.18 12.73 -2.73
CA GLY A 105 15.60 13.93 -3.34
C GLY A 105 14.07 13.84 -3.46
N ASN A 106 13.51 14.27 -4.58
CA ASN A 106 12.06 14.15 -4.84
C ASN A 106 11.73 12.70 -5.16
N VAL A 107 11.10 11.97 -4.24
CA VAL A 107 10.70 10.58 -4.49
C VAL A 107 9.42 10.58 -5.32
N ILE A 108 9.37 9.66 -6.29
CA ILE A 108 8.18 9.48 -7.12
C ILE A 108 7.05 9.00 -6.21
N PRO A 109 5.84 9.58 -6.30
CA PRO A 109 4.71 9.11 -5.50
C PRO A 109 4.32 7.69 -5.92
N ILE A 110 4.02 6.85 -4.93
CA ILE A 110 3.36 5.56 -5.14
C ILE A 110 1.99 5.83 -5.76
N GLN A 111 1.64 5.05 -6.76
CA GLN A 111 0.31 5.06 -7.36
C GLN A 111 -0.40 3.75 -7.05
N VAL A 112 -1.65 3.86 -6.60
CA VAL A 112 -2.55 2.70 -6.51
C VAL A 112 -3.13 2.44 -7.88
N THR A 113 -3.07 1.19 -8.31
CA THR A 113 -3.54 0.72 -9.62
C THR A 113 -4.31 -0.58 -9.44
N ASP A 114 -5.08 -0.99 -10.47
CA ASP A 114 -5.79 -2.27 -10.51
C ASP A 114 -6.62 -2.56 -9.24
N ILE A 115 -7.44 -1.58 -8.84
CA ILE A 115 -8.35 -1.71 -7.70
C ILE A 115 -9.53 -2.61 -8.11
N GLY A 116 -9.73 -3.71 -7.39
CA GLY A 116 -10.83 -4.66 -7.64
C GLY A 116 -10.91 -5.72 -6.55
#